data_AF-A0A2S8BFW7-F1
#
_entry.id   AF-A0A2S8BFW7-F1
#
_cell.length_a   1.000
_cell.length_b   1.000
_cell.length_c   1.000
_cell.angle_alpha   90.00
_cell.angle_beta   90.00
_cell.angle_gamma   90.00
#
_symmetry.space_group_name_H-M   'P 1'
#
loop_
_entity.id
_entity.type
_entity.pdbx_description
1 polymer ?
#
loop_
_entity_poly.entity_id
_entity_poly.type
_entity_poly.pdbx_seq_one_letter_code
_entity_poly.pdbx_strand_id
1 'polypeptide(L)' 'MGRVGAPEEIAGAVGFLLSDDAAYITGAEIAVDGGWTAGPTVKYVMGQ' A
#
# COMPACT_ATOMS: atom_id res chain seq x y z
N MET A 1 -8.79 -3.15 3.92
CA MET A 1 -9.73 -2.55 2.93
C MET A 1 -10.81 -3.50 2.42
N GLY A 2 -10.52 -4.78 2.20
CA GLY A 2 -11.53 -5.76 1.73
C GLY A 2 -11.97 -5.59 0.27
N ARG A 3 -11.25 -4.79 -0.51
CA ARG A 3 -11.47 -4.58 -1.95
C ARG A 3 -10.14 -4.50 -2.68
N VAL A 4 -10.19 -4.69 -3.99
CA VAL A 4 -9.05 -4.39 -4.88
C VAL A 4 -8.89 -2.87 -4.98
N GLY A 5 -7.63 -2.43 -5.04
CA GLY A 5 -7.27 -1.03 -5.26
C GLY A 5 -7.60 -0.56 -6.68
N ALA A 6 -7.87 0.73 -6.85
CA ALA A 6 -7.95 1.37 -8.16
C ALA A 6 -6.54 1.77 -8.64
N PRO A 7 -6.28 1.84 -9.96
CA PRO A 7 -4.99 2.24 -10.50
C PRO A 7 -4.48 3.58 -9.97
N GLU A 8 -5.39 4.53 -9.73
CA GLU A 8 -5.09 5.88 -9.23
C GLU A 8 -4.48 5.85 -7.82
N GLU A 9 -4.83 4.85 -7.01
CA GLU A 9 -4.28 4.68 -5.65
C GLU A 9 -2.79 4.28 -5.71
N ILE A 10 -2.38 3.51 -6.72
CA ILE A 10 -0.97 3.19 -6.98
C ILE A 10 -0.26 4.39 -7.62
N ALA A 11 -0.89 5.01 -8.62
CA ALA A 11 -0.31 6.14 -9.36
C ALA A 11 -0.01 7.33 -8.45
N GLY A 12 -0.87 7.61 -7.46
CA GLY A 12 -0.63 8.66 -6.46
C GLY A 12 0.62 8.41 -5.62
N ALA A 13 0.83 7.17 -5.16
CA ALA A 13 2.02 6.81 -4.38
C ALA A 13 3.30 6.88 -5.23
N VAL A 14 3.25 6.42 -6.48
CA VAL A 14 4.36 6.55 -7.43
C VAL A 14 4.66 8.03 -7.69
N GLY A 15 3.62 8.85 -7.92
CA GLY A 15 3.76 10.30 -8.13
C GLY A 15 4.44 11.00 -6.95
N PHE A 16 4.09 10.64 -5.72
CA PHE A 16 4.78 11.13 -4.53
C PHE A 16 6.26 10.72 -4.50
N LEU A 17 6.58 9.45 -4.76
CA LEU A 17 7.96 8.96 -4.76
C LEU A 17 8.83 9.57 -5.87
N LEU A 18 8.22 10.05 -6.96
CA LEU A 18 8.89 10.78 -8.03
C LEU A 18 8.97 12.30 -7.79
N SER A 19 8.36 12.80 -6.71
CA SER A 19 8.36 14.22 -6.38
C SER A 19 9.51 14.61 -5.44
N ASP A 20 9.77 15.91 -5.35
CA ASP A 20 10.78 16.46 -4.42
C ASP A 20 10.43 16.20 -2.94
N ASP A 21 9.15 15.96 -2.61
CA ASP A 21 8.72 15.65 -1.25
C ASP A 21 9.27 14.30 -0.75
N ALA A 22 9.70 13.42 -1.67
CA ALA A 22 10.32 12.14 -1.35
C ALA A 22 11.85 12.17 -1.39
N ALA A 23 12.50 13.35 -1.41
CA ALA A 23 13.94 13.49 -1.66
C ALA A 23 14.88 12.72 -0.70
N TYR A 24 14.41 12.30 0.47
CA TYR A 24 15.18 11.50 1.43
C TYR A 24 14.74 10.03 1.53
N ILE A 25 13.80 9.60 0.69
CA ILE A 25 13.31 8.22 0.63
C ILE A 25 14.13 7.47 -0.41
N THR A 26 15.00 6.57 0.05
CA THR A 26 15.80 5.70 -0.81
C THR A 26 15.98 4.33 -0.17
N GLY A 27 16.01 3.27 -0.99
CA GLY A 27 16.12 1.88 -0.53
C GLY A 27 14.90 1.36 0.24
N ALA A 28 13.79 2.09 0.23
CA ALA A 28 12.56 1.73 0.92
C ALA A 28 11.57 0.99 0.00
N GLU A 29 10.82 0.07 0.58
CA GLU A 29 9.68 -0.59 -0.05
C GLU A 29 8.39 -0.01 0.55
N ILE A 30 7.48 0.48 -0.30
CA ILE A 30 6.21 1.06 0.12
C ILE A 30 5.08 0.17 -0.41
N ALA A 31 4.43 -0.59 0.48
CA ALA A 31 3.28 -1.40 0.12
C ALA A 31 2.03 -0.52 -0.04
N VAL A 32 1.34 -0.64 -1.19
CA VAL A 32 0.08 0.05 -1.49
C VAL A 32 -0.98 -0.98 -1.86
N ASP A 33 -1.39 -1.80 -0.88
CA ASP A 33 -2.18 -3.02 -1.11
C ASP A 33 -3.43 -3.14 -0.23
N GLY A 34 -3.82 -2.05 0.45
CA GLY A 34 -4.99 -2.05 1.33
C GLY A 34 -4.84 -2.91 2.60
N GLY A 35 -3.60 -3.20 3.00
CA GLY A 35 -3.23 -3.95 4.19
C GLY A 35 -3.03 -5.45 3.94
N TRP A 36 -2.87 -5.88 2.69
CA TRP A 36 -2.73 -7.30 2.34
C TRP A 36 -1.44 -7.90 2.89
N THR A 37 -0.32 -7.18 2.74
CA THR A 37 1.00 -7.63 3.22
C THR A 37 1.16 -7.41 4.72
N ALA A 38 0.32 -6.58 5.34
CA ALA A 38 0.40 -6.26 6.76
C ALA A 38 -0.01 -7.43 7.68
N GLY A 39 -0.82 -8.37 7.18
CA GLY A 39 -1.21 -9.56 7.94
C GLY A 39 -2.60 -10.09 7.59
N PRO A 40 -3.01 -11.19 8.24
CA PRO A 40 -4.30 -11.81 7.99
C PRO A 40 -5.45 -10.89 8.43
N THR A 41 -6.58 -11.02 7.73
CA THR A 41 -7.80 -10.32 8.13
C THR A 41 -8.39 -10.95 9.40
N VAL A 42 -9.19 -10.17 10.14
CA VAL A 42 -9.90 -10.68 11.34
C VAL A 42 -10.74 -11.91 11.01
N LYS A 43 -11.44 -11.92 9.88
CA LYS A 43 -12.24 -13.09 9.43
C LYS A 43 -11.38 -14.33 9.29
N TYR A 44 -10.23 -14.21 8.65
CA TYR A 44 -9.28 -15.30 8.50
C TYR A 44 -8.79 -15.83 9.84
N VAL A 45 -8.39 -14.95 10.77
CA VAL A 45 -7.91 -15.34 12.10
C VAL A 45 -9.02 -16.00 12.94
N MET A 46 -10.27 -15.58 12.77
CA MET A 46 -11.43 -16.12 13.47
C MET A 46 -12.06 -17.34 12.78
N GLY A 47 -11.52 -17.79 11.65
CA GLY A 47 -12.03 -18.95 10.91
C GLY A 47 -13.41 -18.75 10.26
N GLN A 48 -13.72 -17.51 9.85
CA GLN A 48 -14.98 -17.12 9.21
C GLN A 48 -14.84 -16.88 7.71
#